data_AF-A0A1M5NPT5-F1
#
_entry.id   AF-A0A1M5NPT5-F1
#
_cell.length_a   1.000
_cell.length_b   1.000
_cell.length_c   1.000
_cell.angle_alpha   90.00
_cell.angle_beta   90.00
_cell.angle_gamma   90.00
#
_symmetry.space_group_name_H-M   'P 1'
#
loop_
_entity.id
_entity.type
_entity.pdbx_description
1 polymer ?
#
loop_
_entity_poly.entity_id
_entity_poly.type
_entity_poly.pdbx_seq_one_letter_code
_entity_poly.pdbx_strand_id
1 'polypeptide(L)'
;MHQSDQYRHLLAQLEYAIEAAQDRTALLAVIDQASQFNGPLQPDRVMPQRKALLLLAAILPWSYFCWPFLGFGWLMGVLGAITGSYLLLLGPERRYQQLQRLSDRLFQKDTLLNHALTPEPVDGVDEAEALAAQFNEFDRDRDAGSLSGWFSGHQDTPEPGFAFQMFQHHFTERAPVEGAEVPEDEDGELLNTILTQSLEHYRNGILVQLPENGPCNVQICADDSLTMSAVATLPGLDSDDPFALQFRLAGDTEWLDTLLDSKTRERLVTMLERLDGLHLEVNNQGRLCLSFADHTPLPSQRQYGLDNPEAFAKELCQSQGMPKLKYALEHLESLLAHWQKLSRLKQEAKAEPVDEPASQRVALPL
;
A
#
# COMPACT_ATOMS: atom_id res chain seq x y z
N MET A 1 -18.29 -31.17 -21.97
CA MET A 1 -16.86 -30.83 -21.84
C MET A 1 -16.50 -29.48 -22.46
N HIS A 2 -16.97 -29.13 -23.67
CA HIS A 2 -16.56 -27.91 -24.39
C HIS A 2 -16.66 -26.55 -23.66
N GLN A 3 -17.69 -26.29 -22.86
CA GLN A 3 -17.86 -24.98 -22.21
C GLN A 3 -16.81 -24.67 -21.12
N SER A 4 -16.32 -25.70 -20.42
CA SER A 4 -15.32 -25.48 -19.36
C SER A 4 -13.96 -25.12 -19.95
N ASP A 5 -13.62 -25.68 -21.10
CA ASP A 5 -12.36 -25.41 -21.79
C ASP A 5 -12.40 -24.04 -22.47
N GLN A 6 -13.53 -23.68 -23.07
CA GLN A 6 -13.76 -22.34 -23.62
C GLN A 6 -13.62 -21.24 -22.54
N TYR A 7 -14.19 -21.46 -21.35
CA TYR A 7 -14.07 -20.50 -20.25
C TYR A 7 -12.63 -20.33 -19.77
N ARG A 8 -11.88 -21.44 -19.60
CA ARG A 8 -10.46 -21.37 -19.23
C ARG A 8 -9.63 -20.66 -20.29
N HIS A 9 -9.91 -20.92 -21.56
CA HIS A 9 -9.22 -20.26 -22.66
C HIS A 9 -9.51 -18.75 -22.69
N LEU A 10 -10.77 -18.36 -22.46
CA LEU A 10 -11.14 -16.95 -22.31
C LEU A 10 -10.39 -16.31 -21.14
N LEU A 11 -10.38 -16.92 -19.95
CA LEU A 11 -9.67 -16.35 -18.79
C LEU A 11 -8.18 -16.13 -19.08
N ALA A 12 -7.52 -17.10 -19.71
CA ALA A 12 -6.12 -16.98 -20.09
C ALA A 12 -5.89 -15.88 -21.16
N GLN A 13 -6.82 -15.73 -22.11
CA GLN A 13 -6.75 -14.64 -23.09
C GLN A 13 -6.94 -13.27 -22.43
N LEU A 14 -7.89 -13.15 -21.50
CA LEU A 14 -8.12 -11.91 -20.75
C LEU A 14 -6.91 -11.58 -19.89
N GLU A 15 -6.32 -12.55 -19.19
CA GLU A 15 -5.11 -12.38 -18.39
C GLU A 15 -3.95 -11.84 -19.24
N TYR A 16 -3.68 -12.49 -20.39
CA TYR A 16 -2.66 -12.03 -21.32
C TYR A 16 -2.95 -10.63 -21.89
N ALA A 17 -4.20 -10.35 -22.24
CA ALA A 17 -4.60 -9.04 -22.78
C ALA A 17 -4.49 -7.94 -21.72
N ILE A 18 -4.82 -8.23 -20.46
CA ILE A 18 -4.58 -7.33 -19.33
C ILE A 18 -3.09 -7.06 -19.21
N GLU A 19 -2.23 -8.08 -19.20
CA GLU A 19 -0.77 -7.91 -19.09
C GLU A 19 -0.17 -7.14 -20.27
N ALA A 20 -0.68 -7.34 -21.48
CA ALA A 20 -0.22 -6.64 -22.68
C ALA A 20 -0.75 -5.21 -22.84
N ALA A 21 -1.82 -4.84 -22.13
CA ALA A 21 -2.42 -3.50 -22.25
C ALA A 21 -1.44 -2.39 -21.85
N GLN A 22 -1.31 -1.36 -22.67
CA GLN A 22 -0.43 -0.20 -22.40
C GLN A 22 -1.22 1.07 -22.09
N ASP A 23 -2.51 1.09 -22.40
CA ASP A 23 -3.38 2.22 -22.19
C ASP A 23 -4.78 1.76 -21.71
N ARG A 24 -5.58 2.73 -21.30
CA ARG A 24 -6.96 2.47 -20.85
C ARG A 24 -7.83 1.91 -21.97
N THR A 25 -7.62 2.32 -23.22
CA THR A 25 -8.41 1.84 -24.36
C THR A 25 -8.26 0.34 -24.55
N ALA A 26 -7.05 -0.19 -24.40
CA ALA A 26 -6.77 -1.62 -24.40
C ALA A 26 -7.48 -2.34 -23.23
N LEU A 27 -7.47 -1.76 -22.02
CA LEU A 27 -8.18 -2.34 -20.87
C LEU A 27 -9.71 -2.37 -21.07
N LEU A 28 -10.29 -1.33 -21.67
CA LEU A 28 -11.70 -1.31 -22.03
C LEU A 28 -12.04 -2.35 -23.09
N ALA A 29 -11.12 -2.62 -24.03
CA ALA A 29 -11.29 -3.70 -25.02
C ALA A 29 -11.30 -5.10 -24.36
N VAL A 30 -10.54 -5.30 -23.28
CA VAL A 30 -10.61 -6.54 -22.48
C VAL A 30 -12.00 -6.72 -21.87
N ILE A 31 -12.59 -5.64 -21.34
CA ILE A 31 -13.95 -5.69 -20.78
C ILE A 31 -14.97 -5.99 -21.88
N ASP A 32 -14.83 -5.37 -23.05
CA ASP A 32 -15.69 -5.64 -24.20
C ASP A 32 -15.60 -7.12 -24.63
N GLN A 33 -14.38 -7.66 -24.73
CA GLN A 33 -14.15 -9.08 -25.01
C GLN A 33 -14.82 -9.99 -23.96
N ALA A 34 -14.73 -9.65 -22.68
CA ALA A 34 -15.42 -10.38 -21.62
C ALA A 34 -16.94 -10.30 -21.76
N SER A 35 -17.48 -9.12 -22.13
CA SER A 35 -18.92 -8.89 -22.29
C SER A 35 -19.53 -9.67 -23.48
N GLN A 36 -18.73 -9.93 -24.52
CA GLN A 36 -19.15 -10.70 -25.69
C GLN A 36 -19.20 -12.21 -25.44
N PHE A 37 -18.72 -12.68 -24.29
CA PHE A 37 -18.83 -14.08 -23.92
C PHE A 37 -20.29 -14.44 -23.61
N ASN A 38 -20.94 -15.16 -24.53
CA ASN A 38 -22.34 -15.60 -24.43
C ASN A 38 -22.62 -16.65 -23.33
N GLY A 39 -21.71 -16.84 -22.37
CA GLY A 39 -21.85 -17.76 -21.23
C GLY A 39 -22.08 -17.02 -19.91
N PRO A 40 -22.62 -17.69 -18.87
CA PRO A 40 -22.83 -17.07 -17.57
C PRO A 40 -21.49 -16.75 -16.89
N LEU A 41 -21.15 -15.47 -16.80
CA LEU A 41 -19.98 -14.97 -16.05
C LEU A 41 -20.27 -14.97 -14.54
N GLN A 42 -21.52 -14.72 -14.15
CA GLN A 42 -21.98 -14.91 -12.79
C GLN A 42 -22.30 -16.39 -12.56
N PRO A 43 -21.78 -17.01 -11.47
CA PRO A 43 -22.21 -18.34 -11.10
C PRO A 43 -23.70 -18.28 -10.75
N ASP A 44 -24.54 -18.96 -11.53
CA ASP A 44 -25.90 -19.26 -11.08
C ASP A 44 -25.76 -20.15 -9.83
N ARG A 45 -25.93 -19.57 -8.64
CA ARG A 45 -25.85 -20.28 -7.36
C ARG A 45 -27.05 -21.22 -7.16
N VAL A 46 -28.17 -20.96 -7.84
CA VAL A 46 -29.42 -21.69 -7.66
C VAL A 46 -29.35 -23.06 -8.31
N MET A 47 -28.75 -23.17 -9.50
CA MET A 47 -28.65 -24.44 -10.22
C MET A 47 -27.81 -25.54 -9.53
N PRO A 48 -26.58 -25.28 -9.02
CA PRO A 48 -25.78 -26.27 -8.32
C PRO A 48 -26.38 -26.61 -6.95
N GLN A 49 -26.99 -25.65 -6.25
CA GLN A 49 -27.74 -25.91 -5.01
C GLN A 49 -28.93 -26.84 -5.25
N ARG A 50 -29.73 -26.59 -6.31
CA ARG A 50 -30.84 -27.48 -6.69
C ARG A 50 -30.35 -28.88 -7.06
N LYS A 51 -29.26 -29.00 -7.81
CA LYS A 51 -28.67 -30.30 -8.18
C LYS A 51 -28.14 -31.05 -6.96
N ALA A 52 -27.47 -30.38 -6.04
CA ALA A 52 -27.00 -30.96 -4.78
C ALA A 52 -28.18 -31.40 -3.90
N LEU A 53 -29.23 -30.58 -3.79
CA LEU A 53 -30.45 -30.92 -3.05
C LEU A 53 -31.15 -32.13 -3.66
N LEU A 54 -31.28 -32.19 -5.00
CA LEU A 54 -31.89 -33.33 -5.71
C LEU A 54 -31.06 -34.61 -5.53
N LEU A 55 -29.73 -34.52 -5.56
CA LEU A 55 -28.83 -35.64 -5.26
C LEU A 55 -29.07 -36.15 -3.83
N LEU A 56 -29.01 -35.26 -2.84
CA LEU A 56 -29.27 -35.62 -1.44
C LEU A 56 -30.68 -36.22 -1.24
N ALA A 57 -31.69 -35.63 -1.88
CA ALA A 57 -33.07 -36.10 -1.81
C ALA A 57 -33.29 -37.45 -2.53
N ALA A 58 -32.47 -37.80 -3.52
CA ALA A 58 -32.50 -39.12 -4.16
C ALA A 58 -31.73 -40.18 -3.34
N ILE A 59 -30.64 -39.77 -2.71
CA ILE A 59 -29.76 -40.67 -1.94
C ILE A 59 -30.38 -41.03 -0.60
N LEU A 60 -30.95 -40.08 0.15
CA LEU A 60 -31.50 -40.35 1.50
C LEU A 60 -32.63 -41.42 1.52
N PRO A 61 -33.62 -41.42 0.61
CA PRO A 61 -34.66 -42.44 0.59
C PRO A 61 -34.16 -43.79 0.06
N TRP A 62 -33.30 -43.77 -0.97
CA TRP A 62 -32.65 -44.97 -1.49
C TRP A 62 -31.81 -45.65 -0.42
N SER A 63 -31.05 -44.84 0.31
CA SER A 63 -30.15 -45.30 1.34
C SER A 63 -30.95 -45.86 2.53
N TYR A 64 -32.04 -45.21 2.96
CA TYR A 64 -32.96 -45.72 3.98
C TYR A 64 -33.59 -47.07 3.58
N PHE A 65 -34.03 -47.19 2.32
CA PHE A 65 -34.65 -48.42 1.80
C PHE A 65 -33.65 -49.59 1.72
N CYS A 66 -32.39 -49.30 1.41
CA CYS A 66 -31.34 -50.29 1.18
C CYS A 66 -30.47 -50.61 2.41
N TRP A 67 -30.61 -49.86 3.51
CA TRP A 67 -29.88 -50.04 4.77
C TRP A 67 -29.78 -51.50 5.28
N PRO A 68 -30.85 -52.32 5.28
CA PRO A 68 -30.76 -53.68 5.82
C PRO A 68 -29.96 -54.67 4.93
N PHE A 69 -29.63 -54.31 3.68
CA PHE A 69 -29.01 -55.23 2.72
C PHE A 69 -27.53 -54.95 2.40
N LEU A 70 -27.01 -53.74 2.66
CA LEU A 70 -25.74 -53.28 2.07
C LEU A 70 -24.52 -53.16 3.00
N GLY A 71 -24.67 -53.30 4.32
CA GLY A 71 -23.53 -53.29 5.27
C GLY A 71 -22.60 -52.07 5.11
N PHE A 72 -21.28 -52.27 5.24
CA PHE A 72 -20.25 -51.21 5.16
C PHE A 72 -20.21 -50.46 3.81
N GLY A 73 -20.66 -51.09 2.72
CA GLY A 73 -20.69 -50.49 1.38
C GLY A 73 -21.63 -49.28 1.27
N TRP A 74 -22.68 -49.23 2.11
CA TRP A 74 -23.59 -48.09 2.19
C TRP A 74 -22.86 -46.81 2.62
N LEU A 75 -21.90 -46.93 3.55
CA LEU A 75 -21.27 -45.79 4.21
C LEU A 75 -20.33 -45.09 3.23
N MET A 76 -19.62 -45.88 2.41
CA MET A 76 -18.80 -45.38 1.31
C MET A 76 -19.64 -44.73 0.20
N GLY A 77 -20.85 -45.24 -0.07
CA GLY A 77 -21.77 -44.64 -1.04
C GLY A 77 -22.30 -43.27 -0.60
N VAL A 78 -22.71 -43.15 0.66
CA VAL A 78 -23.14 -41.87 1.25
C VAL A 78 -21.97 -40.88 1.30
N LEU A 79 -20.78 -41.32 1.71
CA LEU A 79 -19.59 -40.47 1.74
C LEU A 79 -19.25 -39.95 0.33
N GLY A 80 -19.22 -40.84 -0.67
CA GLY A 80 -18.93 -40.46 -2.06
C GLY A 80 -19.97 -39.49 -2.63
N ALA A 81 -21.24 -39.63 -2.24
CA ALA A 81 -22.30 -38.71 -2.63
C ALA A 81 -22.17 -37.32 -1.98
N ILE A 82 -21.83 -37.26 -0.69
CA ILE A 82 -21.55 -36.01 0.03
C ILE A 82 -20.34 -35.32 -0.61
N THR A 83 -19.25 -36.05 -0.84
CA THR A 83 -18.05 -35.52 -1.50
C THR A 83 -18.35 -35.03 -2.92
N GLY A 84 -19.10 -35.80 -3.71
CA GLY A 84 -19.50 -35.41 -5.06
C GLY A 84 -20.39 -34.16 -5.07
N SER A 85 -21.33 -34.05 -4.13
CA SER A 85 -22.19 -32.87 -3.97
C SER A 85 -21.39 -31.64 -3.56
N TYR A 86 -20.42 -31.80 -2.65
CA TYR A 86 -19.52 -30.72 -2.24
C TYR A 86 -18.64 -30.23 -3.40
N LEU A 87 -18.10 -31.14 -4.21
CA LEU A 87 -17.32 -30.78 -5.41
C LEU A 87 -18.15 -30.03 -6.46
N LEU A 88 -19.44 -30.36 -6.61
CA LEU A 88 -20.37 -29.64 -7.49
C LEU A 88 -20.62 -28.19 -7.04
N LEU A 89 -20.56 -27.93 -5.72
CA LEU A 89 -20.71 -26.59 -5.15
C LEU A 89 -19.44 -25.75 -5.27
N LEU A 90 -18.24 -26.36 -5.17
CA LEU A 90 -16.96 -25.65 -5.25
C LEU A 90 -16.59 -25.14 -6.66
N GLY A 91 -17.02 -25.84 -7.71
CA GLY A 91 -16.63 -25.52 -9.10
C GLY A 91 -16.99 -24.09 -9.54
N PRO A 92 -18.25 -23.64 -9.39
CA PRO A 92 -18.67 -22.28 -9.71
C PRO A 92 -17.95 -21.20 -8.91
N GLU A 93 -17.67 -21.47 -7.64
CA GLU A 93 -17.01 -20.53 -6.73
C GLU A 93 -15.56 -20.27 -7.14
N ARG A 94 -14.82 -21.32 -7.51
CA ARG A 94 -13.45 -21.18 -8.05
C ARG A 94 -13.40 -20.34 -9.32
N ARG A 95 -14.36 -20.53 -10.23
CA ARG A 95 -14.45 -19.74 -11.48
C ARG A 95 -14.73 -18.27 -11.17
N TYR A 96 -15.67 -18.01 -10.27
CA TYR A 96 -15.98 -16.66 -9.84
C TYR A 96 -14.76 -15.98 -9.20
N GLN A 97 -14.04 -16.67 -8.31
CA GLN A 97 -12.80 -16.15 -7.72
C GLN A 97 -11.75 -15.82 -8.78
N GLN A 98 -11.59 -16.65 -9.83
CA GLN A 98 -10.68 -16.34 -10.93
C GLN A 98 -11.12 -15.08 -11.70
N LEU A 99 -12.41 -14.94 -11.97
CA LEU A 99 -12.95 -13.75 -12.63
C LEU A 99 -12.78 -12.48 -11.78
N GLN A 100 -13.00 -12.59 -10.47
CA GLN A 100 -12.77 -11.48 -9.53
C GLN A 100 -11.29 -11.09 -9.49
N ARG A 101 -10.36 -12.06 -9.45
CA ARG A 101 -8.91 -11.78 -9.53
C ARG A 101 -8.52 -11.06 -10.82
N LEU A 102 -9.09 -11.43 -11.96
CA LEU A 102 -8.86 -10.70 -13.22
C LEU A 102 -9.42 -9.29 -13.16
N SER A 103 -10.58 -9.11 -12.54
CA SER A 103 -11.18 -7.79 -12.34
C SER A 103 -10.31 -6.93 -11.42
N ASP A 104 -9.76 -7.49 -10.34
CA ASP A 104 -8.83 -6.82 -9.42
C ASP A 104 -7.56 -6.40 -10.15
N ARG A 105 -6.97 -7.30 -10.95
CA ARG A 105 -5.77 -7.00 -11.75
C ARG A 105 -6.03 -5.94 -12.82
N LEU A 106 -7.17 -6.01 -13.50
CA LEU A 106 -7.56 -5.03 -14.52
C LEU A 106 -7.74 -3.66 -13.89
N PHE A 107 -8.43 -3.59 -12.75
CA PHE A 107 -8.60 -2.36 -11.97
C PHE A 107 -7.25 -1.80 -11.50
N GLN A 108 -6.40 -2.64 -10.90
CA GLN A 108 -5.04 -2.26 -10.50
C GLN A 108 -4.25 -1.69 -11.66
N LYS A 109 -4.30 -2.34 -12.82
CA LYS A 109 -3.57 -1.88 -13.99
C LYS A 109 -4.08 -0.53 -14.51
N ASP A 110 -5.39 -0.31 -14.53
CA ASP A 110 -5.95 1.01 -14.86
C ASP A 110 -5.48 2.07 -13.86
N THR A 111 -5.51 1.78 -12.56
CA THR A 111 -4.99 2.68 -11.51
C THR A 111 -3.52 3.03 -11.75
N LEU A 112 -2.66 2.07 -12.08
CA LEU A 112 -1.25 2.31 -12.34
C LEU A 112 -1.03 3.16 -13.60
N LEU A 113 -1.75 2.86 -14.68
CA LEU A 113 -1.66 3.62 -15.93
C LEU A 113 -2.12 5.07 -15.76
N ASN A 114 -3.17 5.30 -14.96
CA ASN A 114 -3.69 6.65 -14.68
C ASN A 114 -2.69 7.55 -13.95
N HIS A 115 -1.73 6.94 -13.25
CA HIS A 115 -0.72 7.63 -12.46
C HIS A 115 0.69 7.46 -13.03
N ALA A 116 0.82 6.96 -14.27
CA ALA A 116 2.09 6.69 -14.94
C ALA A 116 3.08 5.86 -14.07
N LEU A 117 2.53 4.96 -13.24
CA LEU A 117 3.32 4.10 -12.37
C LEU A 117 3.65 2.79 -13.09
N THR A 118 4.90 2.39 -13.00
CA THR A 118 5.40 1.12 -13.54
C THR A 118 5.71 0.18 -12.37
N PRO A 119 5.05 -0.98 -12.26
CA PRO A 119 5.37 -1.95 -11.21
C PRO A 119 6.75 -2.54 -11.46
N GLU A 120 7.54 -2.70 -10.41
CA GLU A 120 8.82 -3.41 -10.49
C GLU A 120 8.76 -4.69 -9.64
N PRO A 121 9.35 -5.80 -10.13
CA PRO A 121 9.42 -7.02 -9.34
C PRO A 121 10.36 -6.82 -8.17
N VAL A 122 9.87 -7.03 -6.96
CA VAL A 122 10.65 -6.92 -5.73
C VAL A 122 10.36 -8.10 -4.81
N ASP A 123 11.38 -8.58 -4.10
CA ASP A 123 11.15 -9.43 -2.93
C ASP A 123 10.77 -8.51 -1.76
N GLY A 124 9.49 -8.53 -1.40
CA GLY A 124 8.94 -7.56 -0.46
C GLY A 124 9.53 -7.66 0.94
N VAL A 125 10.08 -8.80 1.35
CA VAL A 125 10.69 -8.97 2.68
C VAL A 125 12.12 -8.44 2.66
N ASP A 126 12.94 -8.89 1.70
CA ASP A 126 14.34 -8.50 1.60
C ASP A 126 14.49 -6.98 1.36
N GLU A 127 13.63 -6.39 0.52
CA GLU A 127 13.68 -4.95 0.26
C GLU A 127 13.18 -4.14 1.46
N ALA A 128 12.19 -4.63 2.21
CA ALA A 128 11.76 -3.98 3.45
C ALA A 128 12.91 -3.97 4.47
N GLU A 129 13.66 -5.07 4.61
CA GLU A 129 14.84 -5.16 5.48
C GLU A 129 15.95 -4.20 5.02
N ALA A 130 16.22 -4.13 3.71
CA ALA A 130 17.18 -3.19 3.14
C ALA A 130 16.81 -1.72 3.37
N LEU A 131 15.51 -1.40 3.36
CA LEU A 131 14.99 -0.07 3.66
C LEU A 131 14.97 0.23 5.15
N ALA A 132 14.74 -0.77 6.02
CA ALA A 132 14.84 -0.61 7.48
C ALA A 132 16.26 -0.24 7.93
N ALA A 133 17.28 -0.70 7.19
CA ALA A 133 18.66 -0.25 7.42
C ALA A 133 18.90 1.23 7.05
N GLN A 134 17.99 1.85 6.28
CA GLN A 134 18.12 3.21 5.76
C GLN A 134 17.15 4.21 6.39
N PHE A 135 15.99 3.74 6.85
CA PHE A 135 14.87 4.55 7.30
C PHE A 135 14.17 3.90 8.49
N ASN A 136 13.89 4.71 9.52
CA ASN A 136 13.11 4.28 10.68
C ASN A 136 11.66 3.88 10.31
N GLU A 137 11.14 4.37 9.19
CA GLU A 137 9.78 4.04 8.72
C GLU A 137 9.52 2.53 8.60
N PHE A 138 10.56 1.74 8.30
CA PHE A 138 10.45 0.28 8.14
C PHE A 138 10.90 -0.48 9.39
N ASP A 139 11.48 0.20 10.38
CA ASP A 139 11.88 -0.36 11.68
C ASP A 139 10.83 -0.07 12.76
N ARG A 140 9.58 -0.44 12.48
CA ARG A 140 8.44 -0.20 13.39
C ARG A 140 8.26 -1.35 14.39
N ASP A 141 9.29 -1.65 15.19
CA ASP A 141 9.33 -2.51 16.42
C ASP A 141 8.46 -3.81 16.44
N ARG A 142 8.00 -4.34 15.30
CA ARG A 142 6.91 -5.32 15.23
C ARG A 142 7.11 -6.31 14.07
N ASP A 143 6.57 -7.51 14.27
CA ASP A 143 6.75 -8.69 13.43
C ASP A 143 6.75 -8.40 11.91
N ALA A 144 7.76 -8.95 11.22
CA ALA A 144 7.89 -9.14 9.76
C ALA A 144 7.02 -8.22 8.88
N GLY A 145 7.46 -6.97 8.73
CA GLY A 145 6.97 -6.08 7.68
C GLY A 145 7.35 -6.60 6.28
N SER A 146 6.53 -6.31 5.28
CA SER A 146 6.84 -6.61 3.88
C SER A 146 6.29 -5.53 2.96
N LEU A 147 6.97 -5.30 1.84
CA LEU A 147 6.44 -4.45 0.78
C LEU A 147 5.38 -5.23 -0.01
N SER A 148 4.13 -4.77 0.06
CA SER A 148 3.03 -5.33 -0.73
C SER A 148 2.95 -4.70 -2.13
N GLY A 149 3.60 -3.56 -2.34
CA GLY A 149 3.63 -2.86 -3.61
C GLY A 149 4.89 -2.03 -3.78
N TRP A 150 5.44 -2.05 -4.99
CA TRP A 150 6.63 -1.29 -5.38
C TRP A 150 6.50 -0.81 -6.83
N PHE A 151 6.58 0.50 -7.02
CA PHE A 151 6.28 1.14 -8.29
C PHE A 151 7.25 2.28 -8.55
N SER A 152 7.72 2.40 -9.78
CA SER A 152 8.48 3.56 -10.24
C SER A 152 7.56 4.54 -10.96
N GLY A 153 7.73 5.83 -10.68
CA GLY A 153 6.98 6.91 -11.30
C GLY A 153 7.88 8.09 -11.66
N HIS A 154 7.35 8.96 -12.51
CA HIS A 154 7.96 10.24 -12.83
C HIS A 154 6.90 11.33 -12.72
N GLN A 155 7.21 12.39 -11.99
CA GLN A 155 6.34 13.55 -11.88
C GLN A 155 6.80 14.59 -12.90
N ASP A 156 6.02 14.75 -13.97
CA ASP A 156 6.22 15.81 -14.96
C ASP A 156 5.78 17.15 -14.36
N THR A 157 6.73 18.07 -14.18
CA THR A 157 6.47 19.42 -13.65
C THR A 157 7.00 20.48 -14.62
N PRO A 158 6.56 21.75 -14.50
CA PRO A 158 7.14 22.86 -15.28
C PRO A 158 8.60 23.16 -14.90
N GLU A 159 8.98 22.80 -13.68
CA GLU A 159 10.36 22.75 -13.18
C GLU A 159 10.99 21.40 -13.58
N PRO A 160 12.30 21.12 -13.35
CA PRO A 160 12.80 19.77 -13.61
C PRO A 160 11.98 18.75 -12.81
N GLY A 161 11.21 17.92 -13.52
CA GLY A 161 10.48 16.81 -12.95
C GLY A 161 11.40 15.85 -12.18
N PHE A 162 10.83 15.05 -11.29
CA PHE A 162 11.60 14.12 -10.47
C PHE A 162 11.09 12.69 -10.61
N ALA A 163 12.04 11.75 -10.65
CA ALA A 163 11.75 10.34 -10.53
C ALA A 163 11.49 10.00 -9.05
N PHE A 164 10.54 9.12 -8.81
CA PHE A 164 10.22 8.64 -7.48
C PHE A 164 9.91 7.15 -7.50
N GLN A 165 10.11 6.50 -6.35
CA GLN A 165 9.64 5.15 -6.10
C GLN A 165 8.50 5.23 -5.09
N MET A 166 7.35 4.67 -5.43
CA MET A 166 6.23 4.50 -4.53
C MET A 166 6.27 3.10 -3.94
N PHE A 167 6.13 3.03 -2.62
CA PHE A 167 6.02 1.76 -1.91
C PHE A 167 4.72 1.69 -1.13
N GLN A 168 4.30 0.46 -0.89
CA GLN A 168 3.29 0.13 0.08
C GLN A 168 3.88 -0.87 1.06
N HIS A 169 3.99 -0.46 2.31
CA HIS A 169 4.53 -1.27 3.40
C HIS A 169 3.38 -1.82 4.25
N HIS A 170 3.32 -3.14 4.38
CA HIS A 170 2.37 -3.86 5.22
C HIS A 170 3.11 -4.42 6.45
N PHE A 171 2.55 -4.20 7.64
CA PHE A 171 3.05 -4.79 8.88
C PHE A 171 1.92 -5.16 9.82
N THR A 172 2.20 -6.09 10.73
CA THR A 172 1.23 -6.57 11.73
C THR A 172 1.63 -6.15 13.13
N GLU A 173 0.67 -5.61 13.89
CA GLU A 173 0.81 -5.33 15.31
C GLU A 173 0.06 -6.37 16.15
N ARG A 174 0.67 -6.86 17.23
CA ARG A 174 -0.06 -7.62 18.25
C ARG A 174 -0.57 -6.68 19.33
N ALA A 175 -1.87 -6.49 19.39
CA ALA A 175 -2.53 -5.69 20.41
C ALA A 175 -3.28 -6.60 21.41
N PRO A 176 -3.36 -6.27 22.70
CA PRO A 176 -4.22 -6.99 23.64
C PRO A 176 -5.69 -6.88 23.20
N VAL A 177 -6.44 -7.96 23.35
CA VAL A 177 -7.89 -7.96 23.05
C VAL A 177 -8.61 -7.12 24.12
N GLU A 178 -9.28 -6.05 23.70
CA GLU A 178 -10.09 -5.23 24.61
C GLU A 178 -11.17 -6.08 25.30
N GLY A 179 -11.20 -6.03 26.63
CA GLY A 179 -12.19 -6.75 27.43
C GLY A 179 -11.93 -8.25 27.61
N ALA A 180 -10.77 -8.77 27.17
CA ALA A 180 -10.37 -10.12 27.52
C ALA A 180 -10.08 -10.23 29.02
N GLU A 181 -10.84 -11.08 29.72
CA GLU A 181 -10.51 -11.50 31.08
C GLU A 181 -9.18 -12.27 31.03
N VAL A 182 -8.21 -11.86 31.83
CA VAL A 182 -6.93 -12.57 31.97
C VAL A 182 -7.27 -13.93 32.58
N PRO A 183 -7.00 -15.06 31.90
CA PRO A 183 -7.33 -16.35 32.48
C PRO A 183 -6.54 -16.55 33.78
N GLU A 184 -7.22 -16.92 34.86
CA GLU A 184 -6.60 -17.34 36.12
C GLU A 184 -6.26 -18.84 36.00
N ASP A 185 -5.13 -19.27 36.56
CA ASP A 185 -4.83 -20.69 36.67
C ASP A 185 -5.67 -21.36 37.78
N GLU A 186 -5.56 -22.68 37.94
CA GLU A 186 -6.34 -23.43 38.94
C GLU A 186 -6.04 -23.03 40.40
N ASP A 187 -4.92 -22.33 40.65
CA ASP A 187 -4.46 -21.81 41.95
C ASP A 187 -4.81 -20.32 42.15
N GLY A 188 -5.47 -19.67 41.18
CA GLY A 188 -5.88 -18.27 41.25
C GLY A 188 -4.76 -17.28 40.93
N GLU A 189 -3.65 -17.73 40.32
CA GLU A 189 -2.62 -16.84 39.79
C GLU A 189 -2.99 -16.39 38.37
N LEU A 190 -2.82 -15.09 38.09
CA LEU A 190 -3.05 -14.53 36.75
C LEU A 190 -2.07 -15.18 35.76
N LEU A 191 -2.58 -15.86 34.74
CA LEU A 191 -1.73 -16.33 33.65
C LEU A 191 -1.15 -15.12 32.92
N ASN A 192 0.17 -15.07 32.76
CA ASN A 192 0.88 -14.07 31.93
C ASN A 192 0.55 -14.19 30.43
N THR A 193 -0.48 -14.92 30.04
CA THR A 193 -0.92 -15.08 28.65
C THR A 193 -2.02 -14.08 28.37
N ILE A 194 -1.63 -12.85 28.02
CA ILE A 194 -2.58 -11.85 27.52
C ILE A 194 -3.06 -12.33 26.15
N LEU A 195 -4.38 -12.43 25.97
CA LEU A 195 -4.96 -12.69 24.66
C LEU A 195 -4.62 -11.50 23.74
N THR A 196 -3.85 -11.75 22.70
CA THR A 196 -3.48 -10.75 21.70
C THR A 196 -4.21 -10.98 20.38
N GLN A 197 -4.70 -9.92 19.75
CA GLN A 197 -5.16 -9.90 18.37
C GLN A 197 -4.08 -9.33 17.44
N SER A 198 -4.00 -9.85 16.22
CA SER A 198 -3.15 -9.29 15.18
C SER A 198 -3.92 -8.22 14.41
N LEU A 199 -3.41 -6.99 14.40
CA LEU A 199 -3.93 -5.86 13.63
C LEU A 199 -3.04 -5.67 12.40
N GLU A 200 -3.65 -5.61 11.22
CA GLU A 200 -2.95 -5.33 9.96
C GLU A 200 -2.91 -3.83 9.72
N HIS A 201 -1.74 -3.32 9.36
CA HIS A 201 -1.51 -1.91 9.05
C HIS A 201 -0.86 -1.77 7.68
N TYR A 202 -1.24 -0.72 6.96
CA TYR A 202 -0.65 -0.38 5.67
C TYR A 202 -0.17 1.08 5.69
N ARG A 203 1.03 1.29 5.16
CA ARG A 203 1.66 2.60 4.96
C ARG A 203 1.96 2.77 3.49
N ASN A 204 1.54 3.88 2.93
CA ASN A 204 1.94 4.27 1.58
C ASN A 204 3.07 5.28 1.69
N GLY A 205 4.05 5.21 0.80
CA GLY A 205 5.13 6.17 0.80
C GLY A 205 5.80 6.38 -0.55
N ILE A 206 6.60 7.43 -0.59
CA ILE A 206 7.30 7.95 -1.75
C ILE A 206 8.77 8.11 -1.35
N LEU A 207 9.65 7.52 -2.14
CA LEU A 207 11.10 7.63 -2.04
C LEU A 207 11.61 8.50 -3.18
N VAL A 208 12.42 9.50 -2.84
CA VAL A 208 13.04 10.43 -3.81
C VAL A 208 14.51 10.60 -3.46
N GLN A 209 15.38 10.56 -4.46
CA GLN A 209 16.79 10.91 -4.27
C GLN A 209 16.96 12.43 -4.33
N LEU A 210 17.49 13.03 -3.27
CA LEU A 210 17.84 14.45 -3.26
C LEU A 210 19.22 14.67 -3.91
N PRO A 211 19.53 15.90 -4.35
CA PRO A 211 20.85 16.26 -4.85
C PRO A 211 21.97 15.99 -3.83
N GLU A 212 23.20 15.72 -4.29
CA GLU A 212 24.35 15.32 -3.43
C GLU A 212 24.69 16.27 -2.28
N ASN A 213 24.32 17.55 -2.38
CA ASN A 213 24.54 18.57 -1.34
C ASN A 213 23.22 19.03 -0.68
N GLY A 214 22.19 18.19 -0.76
CA GLY A 214 20.91 18.41 -0.12
C GLY A 214 20.93 18.10 1.37
N PRO A 215 19.77 18.19 2.04
CA PRO A 215 19.66 17.82 3.44
C PRO A 215 19.96 16.33 3.65
N CYS A 216 20.44 16.00 4.84
CA CYS A 216 20.70 14.63 5.27
C CYS A 216 20.47 14.50 6.77
N ASN A 217 20.16 13.28 7.21
CA ASN A 217 19.92 12.95 8.61
C ASN A 217 18.84 13.83 9.27
N VAL A 218 17.66 13.92 8.65
CA VAL A 218 16.54 14.73 9.16
C VAL A 218 15.31 13.86 9.26
N GLN A 219 14.56 13.96 10.36
CA GLN A 219 13.31 13.27 10.55
C GLN A 219 12.25 14.23 11.11
N ILE A 220 11.07 14.21 10.51
CA ILE A 220 9.88 14.99 10.88
C ILE A 220 8.70 14.02 10.91
N CYS A 221 8.15 13.76 12.09
CA CYS A 221 7.19 12.68 12.30
C CYS A 221 5.95 13.18 13.05
N ALA A 222 4.77 13.00 12.46
CA ALA A 222 3.48 13.20 13.12
C ALA A 222 2.82 11.88 13.57
N ASP A 223 3.53 10.77 13.43
CA ASP A 223 3.04 9.45 13.82
C ASP A 223 3.62 9.06 15.17
N ASP A 224 2.78 9.06 16.22
CA ASP A 224 3.19 8.71 17.58
C ASP A 224 3.60 7.25 17.74
N SER A 225 3.19 6.37 16.81
CA SER A 225 3.55 4.95 16.85
C SER A 225 5.00 4.69 16.45
N LEU A 226 5.68 5.66 15.83
CA LEU A 226 7.07 5.51 15.42
C LEU A 226 8.01 5.83 16.59
N THR A 227 8.89 4.90 16.93
CA THR A 227 9.95 5.12 17.93
C THR A 227 11.01 6.06 17.34
N MET A 228 11.31 7.17 18.02
CA MET A 228 12.37 8.11 17.63
C MET A 228 13.46 8.13 18.71
N SER A 229 14.69 7.86 18.32
CA SER A 229 15.81 7.66 19.24
C SER A 229 16.30 8.94 19.93
N ALA A 230 16.15 10.10 19.30
CA ALA A 230 16.53 11.40 19.86
C ALA A 230 15.67 12.55 19.31
N VAL A 231 14.74 13.06 20.12
CA VAL A 231 13.90 14.20 19.72
C VAL A 231 14.72 15.49 19.75
N ALA A 232 14.87 16.12 18.60
CA ALA A 232 15.53 17.41 18.44
C ALA A 232 14.61 18.56 18.89
N THR A 233 15.21 19.62 19.41
CA THR A 233 14.52 20.87 19.75
C THR A 233 15.13 22.01 18.95
N LEU A 234 14.29 22.80 18.27
CA LEU A 234 14.74 23.94 17.47
C LEU A 234 14.53 25.27 18.22
N PRO A 235 15.48 26.22 18.13
CA PRO A 235 15.27 27.58 18.60
C PRO A 235 14.14 28.26 17.83
N GLY A 236 13.20 28.92 18.52
CA GLY A 236 12.08 29.63 17.87
C GLY A 236 10.88 28.74 17.51
N LEU A 237 10.89 27.47 17.93
CA LEU A 237 9.71 26.61 17.94
C LEU A 237 9.08 26.66 19.35
N ASP A 238 8.08 27.52 19.51
CA ASP A 238 7.34 27.62 20.77
C ASP A 238 6.38 26.41 20.93
N SER A 239 6.09 26.02 22.17
CA SER A 239 5.16 24.91 22.47
C SER A 239 3.74 25.12 21.94
N ASP A 240 3.38 26.37 21.67
CA ASP A 240 2.05 26.77 21.19
C ASP A 240 1.98 26.85 19.65
N ASP A 241 3.08 26.59 18.94
CA ASP A 241 3.11 26.55 17.48
C ASP A 241 2.29 25.34 16.98
N PRO A 242 1.32 25.52 16.06
CA PRO A 242 0.55 24.41 15.48
C PRO A 242 1.39 23.26 14.93
N PHE A 243 2.57 23.57 14.38
CA PHE A 243 3.52 22.57 13.91
C PHE A 243 4.15 21.79 15.08
N ALA A 244 4.59 22.47 16.13
CA ALA A 244 5.22 21.84 17.29
C ALA A 244 4.26 20.92 18.05
N LEU A 245 2.96 21.22 18.01
CA LEU A 245 1.91 20.39 18.60
C LEU A 245 1.66 19.07 17.85
N GLN A 246 2.01 19.00 16.56
CA GLN A 246 1.67 17.88 15.69
C GLN A 246 2.89 17.07 15.23
N PHE A 247 4.10 17.64 15.28
CA PHE A 247 5.30 17.00 14.76
C PHE A 247 6.40 16.88 15.82
N ARG A 248 7.03 15.70 15.82
CA ARG A 248 8.29 15.40 16.51
C ARG A 248 9.43 15.47 15.50
N LEU A 249 10.57 16.01 15.93
CA LEU A 249 11.74 16.23 15.09
C LEU A 249 12.90 15.35 15.58
N ALA A 250 13.76 14.87 14.68
CA ALA A 250 15.05 14.26 15.04
C ALA A 250 16.09 14.53 13.95
N GLY A 251 17.36 14.39 14.32
CA GLY A 251 18.49 14.48 13.39
C GLY A 251 19.26 15.80 13.47
N ASP A 252 19.85 16.22 12.35
CA ASP A 252 20.69 17.40 12.22
C ASP A 252 19.86 18.69 12.40
N THR A 253 20.14 19.42 13.48
CA THR A 253 19.43 20.64 13.84
C THR A 253 19.71 21.80 12.89
N GLU A 254 20.87 21.85 12.25
CA GLU A 254 21.22 22.91 11.29
C GLU A 254 20.39 22.74 10.00
N TRP A 255 20.23 21.50 9.55
CA TRP A 255 19.35 21.19 8.43
C TRP A 255 17.89 21.39 8.78
N LEU A 256 17.43 20.89 9.92
CA LEU A 256 16.06 21.10 10.40
C LEU A 256 15.69 22.59 10.45
N ASP A 257 16.54 23.44 11.04
CA ASP A 257 16.32 24.90 11.08
C ASP A 257 16.26 25.53 9.68
N THR A 258 17.11 25.06 8.76
CA THR A 258 17.12 25.52 7.37
C THR A 258 15.83 25.13 6.63
N LEU A 259 15.36 23.89 6.82
CA LEU A 259 14.23 23.34 6.07
C LEU A 259 12.87 23.77 6.63
N LEU A 260 12.77 24.00 7.94
CA LEU A 260 11.52 24.27 8.65
C LEU A 260 11.23 25.77 8.81
N ASP A 261 11.33 26.52 7.72
CA ASP A 261 10.83 27.89 7.68
C ASP A 261 9.30 27.95 7.87
N SER A 262 8.74 29.15 8.11
CA SER A 262 7.29 29.33 8.35
C SER A 262 6.44 28.67 7.25
N LYS A 263 6.86 28.81 5.99
CA LYS A 263 6.13 28.30 4.84
C LYS A 263 6.14 26.77 4.79
N THR A 264 7.25 26.13 5.14
CA THR A 264 7.37 24.68 5.17
C THR A 264 6.58 24.10 6.34
N ARG A 265 6.65 24.72 7.53
CA ARG A 265 5.85 24.32 8.69
C ARG A 265 4.35 24.37 8.41
N GLU A 266 3.86 25.50 7.88
CA GLU A 266 2.45 25.64 7.48
C GLU A 266 2.04 24.57 6.49
N ARG A 267 2.88 24.28 5.48
CA ARG A 267 2.60 23.26 4.47
C ARG A 267 2.53 21.86 5.06
N LEU A 268 3.41 21.50 5.97
CA LEU A 268 3.40 20.19 6.64
C LEU A 268 2.15 20.01 7.50
N VAL A 269 1.72 21.06 8.21
CA VAL A 269 0.44 21.04 8.94
C VAL A 269 -0.74 20.89 7.99
N THR A 270 -0.75 21.60 6.84
CA THR A 270 -1.79 21.40 5.82
C THR A 270 -1.80 19.96 5.28
N MET A 271 -0.64 19.33 5.10
CA MET A 271 -0.59 17.95 4.62
C MET A 271 -1.28 16.95 5.56
N LEU A 272 -1.24 17.20 6.88
CA LEU A 272 -1.91 16.37 7.87
C LEU A 272 -3.44 16.40 7.77
N GLU A 273 -4.04 17.37 7.07
CA GLU A 273 -5.49 17.38 6.83
C GLU A 273 -5.96 16.18 5.98
N ARG A 274 -5.04 15.52 5.26
CA ARG A 274 -5.37 14.38 4.36
C ARG A 274 -4.43 13.19 4.47
N LEU A 275 -3.25 13.36 5.07
CA LEU A 275 -2.22 12.35 5.18
C LEU A 275 -1.99 12.02 6.66
N ASP A 276 -2.79 11.10 7.19
CA ASP A 276 -2.70 10.67 8.58
C ASP A 276 -1.33 10.05 8.88
N GLY A 277 -0.78 10.32 10.07
CA GLY A 277 0.52 9.79 10.48
C GLY A 277 1.65 10.16 9.51
N LEU A 278 1.64 11.37 8.95
CA LEU A 278 2.68 11.81 8.03
C LEU A 278 4.07 11.66 8.66
N HIS A 279 4.97 11.03 7.93
CA HIS A 279 6.35 10.86 8.33
C HIS A 279 7.25 11.24 7.15
N LEU A 280 8.24 12.09 7.43
CA LEU A 280 9.22 12.55 6.47
C LEU A 280 10.61 12.28 7.06
N GLU A 281 11.42 11.53 6.34
CA GLU A 281 12.77 11.17 6.75
C GLU A 281 13.74 11.33 5.59
N VAL A 282 14.87 11.99 5.83
CA VAL A 282 15.99 12.07 4.91
C VAL A 282 17.17 11.37 5.54
N ASN A 283 17.60 10.27 4.93
CA ASN A 283 18.70 9.49 5.46
C ASN A 283 20.08 10.16 5.23
N ASN A 284 21.14 9.52 5.69
CA ASN A 284 22.51 10.04 5.57
C ASN A 284 23.01 10.15 4.11
N GLN A 285 22.33 9.50 3.16
CA GLN A 285 22.67 9.52 1.73
C GLN A 285 21.83 10.54 0.94
N GLY A 286 21.04 11.37 1.64
CA GLY A 286 20.14 12.34 0.99
C GLY A 286 18.97 11.66 0.26
N ARG A 287 18.60 10.43 0.62
CA ARG A 287 17.38 9.80 0.12
C ARG A 287 16.24 10.19 1.05
N LEU A 288 15.20 10.76 0.47
CA LEU A 288 13.98 11.19 1.15
C LEU A 288 12.95 10.08 1.11
N CYS A 289 12.34 9.79 2.26
CA CYS A 289 11.15 8.97 2.43
C CYS A 289 10.02 9.85 2.97
N LEU A 290 8.91 9.91 2.24
CA LEU A 290 7.66 10.51 2.72
C LEU A 290 6.61 9.40 2.78
N SER A 291 6.09 9.11 3.96
CA SER A 291 5.09 8.08 4.17
C SER A 291 3.89 8.60 4.94
N PHE A 292 2.74 7.96 4.77
CA PHE A 292 1.51 8.25 5.49
C PHE A 292 0.67 6.98 5.66
N ALA A 293 -0.21 6.99 6.65
CA ALA A 293 -1.11 5.89 6.93
C ALA A 293 -2.21 5.80 5.87
N ASP A 294 -2.48 4.57 5.45
CA ASP A 294 -3.64 4.29 4.63
C ASP A 294 -4.21 2.94 5.01
N HIS A 295 -5.46 2.91 5.45
CA HIS A 295 -6.08 1.67 5.93
C HIS A 295 -6.48 0.72 4.80
N THR A 296 -6.42 1.20 3.55
CA THR A 296 -6.82 0.42 2.38
C THR A 296 -5.59 0.05 1.59
N PRO A 297 -5.44 -1.23 1.21
CA PRO A 297 -4.35 -1.60 0.33
C PRO A 297 -4.51 -0.93 -1.04
N LEU A 298 -3.40 -0.59 -1.69
CA LEU A 298 -3.46 -0.06 -3.05
C LEU A 298 -3.43 -1.20 -4.08
N PRO A 299 -4.26 -1.12 -5.13
CA PRO A 299 -5.25 -0.06 -5.42
C PRO A 299 -6.51 -0.17 -4.54
N SER A 300 -7.29 0.93 -4.45
CA SER A 300 -8.57 0.97 -3.73
C SER A 300 -9.52 -0.16 -4.16
N GLN A 301 -10.43 -0.57 -3.27
CA GLN A 301 -11.42 -1.60 -3.58
C GLN A 301 -12.37 -1.14 -4.70
N ARG A 302 -12.42 -1.91 -5.80
CA ARG A 302 -13.39 -1.72 -6.88
C ARG A 302 -14.81 -2.06 -6.43
N GLN A 303 -15.80 -1.41 -7.02
CA GLN A 303 -17.22 -1.66 -6.78
C GLN A 303 -17.79 -2.74 -7.71
N TYR A 304 -17.34 -2.77 -8.96
CA TYR A 304 -17.81 -3.71 -9.98
C TYR A 304 -16.66 -4.58 -10.51
N GLY A 305 -16.99 -5.60 -11.29
CA GLY A 305 -16.00 -6.47 -11.93
C GLY A 305 -16.48 -6.96 -13.29
N LEU A 306 -15.75 -7.91 -13.87
CA LEU A 306 -16.10 -8.52 -15.16
C LEU A 306 -17.44 -9.29 -15.12
N ASP A 307 -18.00 -9.53 -13.94
CA ASP A 307 -19.35 -10.03 -13.74
C ASP A 307 -20.46 -8.99 -13.95
N ASN A 308 -20.10 -7.70 -14.05
CA ASN A 308 -20.95 -6.59 -14.48
C ASN A 308 -20.14 -5.63 -15.40
N PRO A 309 -19.88 -6.03 -16.67
CA PRO A 309 -18.91 -5.36 -17.53
C PRO A 309 -19.27 -3.90 -17.85
N GLU A 310 -20.55 -3.57 -18.00
CA GLU A 310 -20.97 -2.20 -18.30
C GLU A 310 -20.71 -1.25 -17.12
N ALA A 311 -21.07 -1.68 -15.91
CA ALA A 311 -20.81 -0.89 -14.70
C ALA A 311 -19.31 -0.77 -14.42
N PHE A 312 -18.56 -1.86 -14.64
CA PHE A 312 -17.11 -1.88 -14.47
C PHE A 312 -16.39 -0.98 -15.49
N ALA A 313 -16.80 -0.97 -16.76
CA ALA A 313 -16.25 -0.06 -17.76
C ALA A 313 -16.53 1.41 -17.41
N LYS A 314 -17.72 1.73 -16.87
CA LYS A 314 -18.04 3.07 -16.37
C LYS A 314 -17.17 3.44 -15.17
N GLU A 315 -16.95 2.50 -14.27
CA GLU A 315 -16.07 2.67 -13.11
C GLU A 315 -14.63 3.00 -13.53
N LEU A 316 -14.03 2.27 -14.48
CA LEU A 316 -12.67 2.59 -14.96
C LEU A 316 -12.58 3.94 -15.69
N CYS A 317 -13.65 4.33 -16.39
CA CYS A 317 -13.70 5.64 -17.02
C CYS A 317 -13.74 6.78 -15.97
N GLN A 318 -14.39 6.53 -14.84
CA GLN A 318 -14.42 7.45 -13.71
C GLN A 318 -13.10 7.31 -12.97
N SER A 319 -12.08 8.10 -13.33
CA SER A 319 -10.77 8.14 -12.68
C SER A 319 -10.85 8.06 -11.15
N GLN A 320 -10.88 6.86 -10.59
CA GLN A 320 -10.77 6.61 -9.16
C GLN A 320 -9.29 6.75 -8.86
N GLY A 321 -8.86 8.00 -8.73
CA GLY A 321 -7.46 8.33 -8.52
C GLY A 321 -6.97 7.77 -7.19
N MET A 322 -5.66 7.84 -6.99
CA MET A 322 -5.03 7.78 -5.68
C MET A 322 -4.97 9.22 -5.13
N PRO A 323 -6.05 9.76 -4.52
CA PRO A 323 -6.13 11.16 -4.14
C PRO A 323 -5.05 11.52 -3.11
N LYS A 324 -4.78 10.63 -2.16
CA LYS A 324 -3.70 10.80 -1.17
C LYS A 324 -2.32 10.84 -1.83
N LEU A 325 -2.05 9.95 -2.78
CA LEU A 325 -0.77 9.95 -3.53
C LEU A 325 -0.62 11.23 -4.34
N LYS A 326 -1.63 11.61 -5.12
CA LYS A 326 -1.60 12.84 -5.93
C LYS A 326 -1.37 14.06 -5.04
N TYR A 327 -2.09 14.14 -3.92
CA TYR A 327 -1.93 15.20 -2.94
C TYR A 327 -0.52 15.21 -2.32
N ALA A 328 0.02 14.05 -1.97
CA ALA A 328 1.38 13.92 -1.46
C ALA A 328 2.43 14.38 -2.50
N LEU A 329 2.29 13.96 -3.76
CA LEU A 329 3.20 14.37 -4.85
C LEU A 329 3.16 15.88 -5.12
N GLU A 330 1.97 16.49 -5.15
CA GLU A 330 1.81 17.95 -5.33
C GLU A 330 2.49 18.75 -4.22
N HIS A 331 2.35 18.30 -2.97
CA HIS A 331 3.01 18.96 -1.84
C HIS A 331 4.50 18.69 -1.80
N LEU A 332 4.92 17.46 -2.13
CA LEU A 332 6.32 17.06 -2.20
C LEU A 332 7.08 17.85 -3.27
N GLU A 333 6.50 18.03 -4.46
CA GLU A 333 7.04 18.90 -5.51
C GLU A 333 7.37 20.30 -4.96
N SER A 334 6.40 20.93 -4.28
CA SER A 334 6.59 22.27 -3.71
C SER A 334 7.65 22.30 -2.61
N LEU A 335 7.77 21.23 -1.81
CA LEU A 335 8.80 21.13 -0.76
C LEU A 335 10.18 20.99 -1.39
N LEU A 336 10.33 20.09 -2.37
CA LEU A 336 11.60 19.85 -3.06
C LEU A 336 12.10 21.11 -3.77
N ALA A 337 11.24 21.81 -4.50
CA ALA A 337 11.59 23.08 -5.15
C ALA A 337 12.09 24.13 -4.14
N HIS A 338 11.41 24.23 -3.00
CA HIS A 338 11.78 25.16 -1.94
C HIS A 338 13.11 24.78 -1.28
N TRP A 339 13.32 23.51 -0.95
CA TRP A 339 14.55 23.02 -0.33
C TRP A 339 15.76 23.11 -1.26
N GLN A 340 15.58 22.88 -2.56
CA GLN A 340 16.62 23.11 -3.56
C GLN A 340 17.03 24.57 -3.60
N LYS A 341 16.07 25.50 -3.55
CA LYS A 341 16.34 26.94 -3.50
C LYS A 341 17.13 27.32 -2.25
N LEU A 342 16.71 26.84 -1.07
CA LEU A 342 17.40 27.12 0.20
C LEU A 342 18.83 26.55 0.21
N SER A 343 19.01 25.34 -0.30
CA SER A 343 20.33 24.69 -0.38
C SER A 343 21.29 25.48 -1.27
N ARG A 344 20.82 26.04 -2.40
CA ARG A 344 21.62 26.92 -3.26
C ARG A 344 22.05 28.20 -2.56
N LEU A 345 21.12 28.88 -1.89
CA LEU A 345 21.44 30.12 -1.15
C LEU A 345 22.48 29.88 -0.05
N LYS A 346 22.38 28.75 0.66
CA LYS A 346 23.35 28.37 1.70
C LYS A 346 24.74 28.09 1.12
N GLN A 347 24.81 27.47 -0.07
CA GLN A 347 26.08 27.23 -0.77
C GLN A 347 26.71 28.54 -1.26
N GLU A 348 25.91 29.45 -1.83
CA GLU A 348 26.37 30.77 -2.28
C GLU A 348 26.91 31.60 -1.10
N ALA A 349 26.20 31.62 0.03
CA ALA A 349 26.64 32.32 1.24
C ALA A 349 27.94 31.75 1.83
N LYS A 350 28.22 30.45 1.64
CA LYS A 350 29.46 29.81 2.08
C LYS A 350 30.63 30.02 1.10
N ALA A 351 30.34 30.37 -0.14
CA ALA A 351 31.32 30.57 -1.21
C ALA A 351 31.86 32.02 -1.30
N GLU A 352 31.22 32.99 -0.65
CA GLU A 352 31.81 34.34 -0.52
C GLU A 352 33.02 34.28 0.42
N PRO A 353 34.25 34.55 -0.08
CA PRO A 353 35.42 34.64 0.79
C PRO A 353 35.23 35.85 1.70
N VAL A 354 35.41 35.63 3.01
CA VAL A 354 35.61 36.71 3.97
C VAL A 354 36.86 37.47 3.53
N ASP A 355 36.70 38.57 2.80
CA ASP A 355 37.79 39.49 2.50
C ASP A 355 38.39 39.93 3.85
N GLU A 356 39.58 39.41 4.15
CA GLU A 356 40.40 39.87 5.27
C GLU A 356 40.54 41.39 5.16
N PRO A 357 40.17 42.18 6.19
CA PRO A 357 40.44 43.60 6.16
C PRO A 357 41.96 43.79 6.14
N ALA A 358 42.47 44.26 5.01
CA ALA A 358 43.86 44.67 4.81
C ALA A 358 44.24 45.80 5.79
N SER A 359 44.53 45.43 7.04
CA SER A 359 45.14 46.32 8.03
C SER A 359 46.66 46.23 7.93
N GLN A 360 47.21 47.35 7.45
CA GLN A 360 48.45 47.96 7.95
C GLN A 360 49.76 47.17 7.75
N ARG A 361 50.44 47.48 6.64
CA ARG A 361 51.89 47.72 6.68
C ARG A 361 52.19 49.11 6.12
N VAL A 362 52.09 50.11 6.99
CA VAL A 362 52.77 51.39 6.79
C VAL A 362 54.25 51.14 7.07
N ALA A 363 55.05 50.98 6.01
CA ALA A 363 56.49 51.08 6.11
C ALA A 363 56.87 52.56 6.00
N LEU A 364 57.37 53.14 7.09
CA LEU A 364 58.03 54.44 7.11
C LEU A 364 59.39 54.35 6.38
N PRO A 365 59.79 55.37 5.60
CA PRO A 365 61.12 55.42 5.02
C PRO A 365 62.14 55.92 6.07
N LEU A 366 63.33 55.32 6.07
CA LEU A 366 64.55 55.87 6.68
C LEU A 366 65.52 56.27 5.57
#